data_AF-A0A961BZL7-F1
#
_entry.id   AF-A0A961BZL7-F1
#
_cell.length_a   1.000
_cell.length_b   1.000
_cell.length_c   1.000
_cell.angle_alpha   90.00
_cell.angle_beta   90.00
_cell.angle_gamma   90.00
#
_symmetry.space_group_name_H-M   'P 1'
#
loop_
_entity.id
_entity.type
_entity.pdbx_description
1 polymer ?
#
loop_
_entity_poly.entity_id
_entity_poly.type
_entity_poly.pdbx_seq_one_letter_code
_entity_poly.pdbx_strand_id
1 'polypeptide(L)'
;MTTMQTVTLNNGVVMPMLGYGVYQVDPAECERCVREAIEVGYRSLDTAQAYRNEEGVGAAVAGSGVPREELFLTTKVWISNAGEAAAAASIEESLRKLGTDYHREPRCVTGLFRAIRGGASGWCRR
;
A
#
# COMPACT_ATOMS: atom_id res chain seq x y z
N MET A 1 -24.58 -11.16 -6.32
CA MET A 1 -23.31 -10.41 -6.20
C MET A 1 -22.64 -10.84 -4.91
N THR A 2 -21.51 -11.52 -5.00
CA THR A 2 -20.77 -11.98 -3.81
C THR A 2 -20.05 -10.77 -3.21
N THR A 3 -20.34 -10.44 -1.95
CA THR A 3 -19.66 -9.38 -1.22
C THR A 3 -18.24 -9.80 -0.86
N MET A 4 -17.28 -8.89 -1.03
CA MET A 4 -15.87 -9.08 -0.66
C MET A 4 -15.77 -9.42 0.83
N GLN A 5 -15.16 -10.56 1.17
CA GLN A 5 -14.89 -10.90 2.56
C GLN A 5 -13.77 -10.03 3.12
N THR A 6 -13.93 -9.58 4.36
CA THR A 6 -12.96 -8.70 5.03
C THR A 6 -12.56 -9.26 6.39
N VAL A 7 -11.37 -8.91 6.84
CA VAL A 7 -10.87 -9.18 8.18
C VAL A 7 -10.54 -7.87 8.88
N THR A 8 -10.80 -7.80 10.19
CA THR A 8 -10.38 -6.67 11.02
C THR A 8 -9.01 -6.97 11.61
N LEU A 9 -8.04 -6.14 11.29
CA LEU A 9 -6.68 -6.23 11.83
C LEU A 9 -6.66 -5.82 13.31
N ASN A 10 -5.58 -6.15 14.03
CA ASN A 10 -5.43 -5.85 15.46
C ASN A 10 -5.48 -4.34 15.83
N ASN A 11 -5.38 -3.46 14.83
CA ASN A 11 -5.47 -2.01 14.96
C ASN A 11 -6.86 -1.46 14.58
N GLY A 12 -7.85 -2.32 14.34
CA GLY A 12 -9.22 -1.95 13.96
C GLY A 12 -9.42 -1.63 12.48
N VAL A 13 -8.36 -1.67 11.66
CA VAL A 13 -8.48 -1.45 10.22
C VAL A 13 -9.12 -2.68 9.56
N VAL A 14 -10.13 -2.43 8.72
CA VAL A 14 -10.77 -3.46 7.90
C VAL A 14 -9.99 -3.65 6.61
N MET A 15 -9.60 -4.88 6.31
CA MET A 15 -8.82 -5.26 5.15
C MET A 15 -9.55 -6.33 4.32
N PRO A 16 -9.63 -6.20 2.99
CA PRO A 16 -10.11 -7.30 2.14
C PRO A 16 -9.24 -8.55 2.28
N MET A 17 -9.89 -9.71 2.42
CA MET A 17 -9.22 -11.01 2.56
C MET A 17 -8.46 -11.41 1.28
N LEU A 18 -8.94 -10.96 0.13
CA LEU A 18 -8.33 -11.20 -1.17
C LEU A 18 -7.73 -9.90 -1.72
N GLY A 19 -6.51 -9.98 -2.23
CA GLY A 19 -5.81 -8.87 -2.86
C GLY A 19 -5.16 -9.26 -4.18
N TYR A 20 -4.88 -8.25 -4.99
CA TYR A 20 -4.18 -8.38 -6.26
C TYR A 20 -2.74 -7.89 -6.11
N GLY A 21 -1.78 -8.81 -6.25
CA GLY A 21 -0.36 -8.52 -6.17
C GLY A 21 0.25 -8.27 -7.55
N VAL A 22 1.08 -7.23 -7.68
CA VAL A 22 1.74 -6.86 -8.96
C VAL A 22 3.21 -7.28 -9.03
N TYR A 23 3.61 -8.28 -8.26
CA TYR A 23 4.96 -8.84 -8.35
C TYR A 23 5.20 -9.43 -9.75
N GLN A 24 6.34 -9.10 -10.36
CA GLN A 24 6.74 -9.51 -11.72
C GLN A 24 5.84 -9.03 -12.87
N VAL A 25 4.87 -8.16 -12.60
CA VAL A 25 4.17 -7.42 -13.66
C VAL A 25 5.12 -6.35 -14.20
N ASP A 26 5.32 -6.35 -15.52
CA ASP A 26 6.13 -5.33 -16.20
C ASP A 26 5.60 -3.93 -15.84
N PRO A 27 6.46 -2.97 -15.45
CA PRO A 27 6.04 -1.61 -15.15
C PRO A 27 5.17 -0.97 -16.24
N ALA A 28 5.43 -1.26 -17.52
CA ALA A 28 4.66 -0.73 -18.65
C ALA A 28 3.22 -1.29 -18.72
N GLU A 29 2.98 -2.49 -18.20
CA GLU A 29 1.67 -3.15 -18.19
C GLU A 29 0.93 -3.01 -16.86
N CYS A 30 1.61 -2.52 -15.83
CA CYS A 30 1.10 -2.50 -14.46
C CYS A 30 -0.22 -1.71 -14.34
N GLU A 31 -0.31 -0.54 -14.95
CA GLU A 31 -1.52 0.28 -14.91
C GLU A 31 -2.73 -0.48 -15.49
N ARG A 32 -2.58 -1.08 -16.68
CA ARG A 32 -3.65 -1.84 -17.34
C ARG A 32 -4.09 -3.01 -16.48
N CYS A 33 -3.15 -3.81 -15.99
CA CYS A 33 -3.42 -4.98 -15.15
C CYS A 33 -4.16 -4.61 -13.84
N VAL A 34 -3.75 -3.52 -13.19
CA VAL A 34 -4.39 -3.05 -11.95
C VAL A 34 -5.79 -2.50 -12.23
N ARG A 35 -5.98 -1.76 -13.33
CA ARG A 35 -7.29 -1.26 -13.72
C ARG A 35 -8.28 -2.41 -13.96
N GLU A 36 -7.87 -3.42 -14.72
CA GLU A 36 -8.67 -4.63 -14.95
C GLU A 36 -9.00 -5.35 -13.63
N ALA A 37 -8.06 -5.43 -12.68
CA ALA A 37 -8.34 -5.99 -11.36
C ALA A 37 -9.41 -5.19 -10.61
N ILE A 38 -9.35 -3.86 -10.62
CA ILE A 38 -10.35 -3.00 -9.98
C ILE A 38 -11.73 -3.17 -10.64
N GLU A 39 -11.79 -3.25 -11.96
CA GLU A 39 -13.02 -3.48 -12.75
C GLU A 39 -13.68 -4.83 -12.41
N VAL A 40 -12.88 -5.90 -12.24
CA VAL A 40 -13.36 -7.23 -11.83
C VAL A 40 -13.81 -7.25 -10.36
N GLY A 41 -13.43 -6.24 -9.57
CA GLY A 41 -13.93 -6.04 -8.21
C GLY A 41 -12.87 -6.15 -7.12
N TYR A 42 -11.58 -6.26 -7.45
CA TYR A 42 -10.54 -6.20 -6.43
C TYR A 42 -10.53 -4.84 -5.73
N ARG A 43 -10.34 -4.87 -4.41
CA ARG A 43 -10.24 -3.67 -3.58
C ARG A 43 -8.98 -3.64 -2.72
N SER A 44 -8.19 -4.70 -2.71
CA SER A 44 -6.86 -4.72 -2.09
C SER A 44 -5.80 -4.89 -3.16
N LEU A 45 -4.84 -3.96 -3.23
CA LEU A 45 -3.77 -3.91 -4.23
C LEU A 45 -2.43 -3.92 -3.50
N ASP A 46 -1.55 -4.85 -3.88
CA ASP A 46 -0.25 -5.05 -3.25
C ASP A 46 0.89 -4.86 -4.25
N THR A 47 1.79 -3.93 -3.93
CA THR A 47 3.03 -3.65 -4.68
C THR A 47 4.22 -3.58 -3.72
N ALA A 48 5.39 -3.22 -4.21
CA ALA A 48 6.59 -2.94 -3.44
C ALA A 48 7.53 -2.04 -4.24
N GLN A 49 8.36 -1.28 -3.53
CA GLN A 49 9.40 -0.45 -4.15
C GLN A 49 10.34 -1.26 -5.06
N ALA A 50 10.65 -2.50 -4.65
CA ALA A 50 11.50 -3.42 -5.41
C ALA A 50 10.92 -3.81 -6.77
N TYR A 51 9.59 -3.70 -6.94
CA TYR A 51 8.90 -4.07 -8.17
C TYR A 51 8.96 -2.96 -9.23
N ARG A 52 9.31 -1.73 -8.81
CA ARG A 52 9.47 -0.56 -9.69
C ARG A 52 8.24 -0.24 -10.54
N ASN A 53 7.05 -0.55 -10.03
CA ASN A 53 5.78 -0.35 -10.72
C ASN A 53 4.72 0.39 -9.88
N GLU A 54 5.14 1.05 -8.79
CA GLU A 54 4.26 1.85 -7.93
C GLU A 54 3.54 2.98 -8.70
N GLU A 55 4.21 3.58 -9.69
CA GLU A 55 3.62 4.63 -10.53
C GLU A 55 2.45 4.09 -11.38
N GLY A 56 2.56 2.86 -11.91
CA GLY A 56 1.48 2.21 -12.64
C GLY A 56 0.28 1.89 -11.75
N VAL A 57 0.53 1.45 -10.50
CA VAL A 57 -0.54 1.25 -9.50
C VAL A 57 -1.23 2.58 -9.19
N GLY A 58 -0.45 3.65 -8.94
CA GLY A 58 -0.99 4.99 -8.65
C GLY A 58 -1.86 5.53 -9.77
N ALA A 59 -1.38 5.43 -11.02
CA ALA A 59 -2.12 5.84 -12.22
C ALA A 59 -3.44 5.08 -12.36
N ALA A 60 -3.43 3.75 -12.18
CA ALA A 60 -4.64 2.94 -12.26
C ALA A 60 -5.66 3.29 -11.17
N VAL A 61 -5.19 3.53 -9.94
CA VAL A 61 -6.05 3.96 -8.83
C VAL A 61 -6.71 5.30 -9.14
N ALA A 62 -5.92 6.30 -9.56
CA ALA A 62 -6.42 7.63 -9.91
C ALA A 62 -7.42 7.61 -11.09
N GLY A 63 -7.17 6.75 -12.08
CA GLY A 63 -8.03 6.59 -13.26
C GLY A 63 -9.22 5.65 -13.08
N SER A 64 -9.33 4.93 -11.96
CA SER A 64 -10.33 3.86 -11.79
C SER A 64 -11.77 4.35 -11.58
N GLY A 65 -11.96 5.60 -11.14
CA GLY A 65 -13.25 6.13 -10.72
C GLY A 65 -13.80 5.53 -9.41
N VAL A 66 -13.05 4.63 -8.75
CA VAL A 66 -13.40 4.09 -7.44
C VAL A 66 -12.92 5.05 -6.35
N PRO A 67 -13.76 5.40 -5.34
CA PRO A 67 -13.33 6.24 -4.23
C PRO A 67 -12.10 5.66 -3.53
N ARG A 68 -11.13 6.51 -3.21
CA ARG A 68 -9.84 6.09 -2.66
C ARG A 68 -10.00 5.30 -1.36
N GLU A 69 -10.98 5.64 -0.53
CA GLU A 69 -11.31 5.01 0.74
C GLU A 69 -11.82 3.57 0.61
N GLU A 70 -12.33 3.19 -0.56
CA GLU A 70 -12.74 1.82 -0.87
C GLU A 70 -11.56 0.92 -1.26
N LEU A 71 -10.38 1.50 -1.47
CA LEU A 71 -9.17 0.79 -1.88
C LEU A 71 -8.18 0.63 -0.73
N PHE A 72 -7.71 -0.60 -0.56
CA PHE A 72 -6.65 -0.97 0.37
C PHE A 72 -5.34 -1.12 -0.41
N LEU A 73 -4.43 -0.15 -0.25
CA LEU A 73 -3.12 -0.17 -0.94
C LEU A 73 -2.03 -0.63 0.02
N THR A 74 -1.19 -1.56 -0.44
CA THR A 74 -0.02 -2.05 0.28
C THR A 74 1.22 -1.82 -0.57
N THR A 75 2.25 -1.20 -0.01
CA THR A 75 3.62 -1.17 -0.56
C THR A 75 4.63 -1.53 0.52
N LYS A 76 5.87 -1.82 0.12
CA LYS A 76 6.92 -2.37 0.98
C LYS A 76 8.20 -1.57 0.81
N VAL A 77 8.75 -1.10 1.93
CA VAL A 77 10.07 -0.46 1.99
C VAL A 77 11.15 -1.47 1.65
N TRP A 78 12.05 -1.13 0.73
CA TRP A 78 13.15 -2.02 0.35
C TRP A 78 14.24 -2.05 1.44
N ILE A 79 14.92 -3.19 1.58
CA ILE A 79 15.87 -3.43 2.67
C ILE A 79 17.05 -2.44 2.68
N SER A 80 17.43 -1.87 1.53
CA SER A 80 18.46 -0.84 1.45
C SER A 80 18.07 0.47 2.15
N ASN A 81 16.77 0.68 2.38
CA ASN A 81 16.21 1.86 3.01
C ASN A 81 15.87 1.60 4.49
N ALA A 82 16.47 0.57 5.09
CA ALA A 82 16.31 0.28 6.51
C ALA A 82 16.89 1.40 7.40
N GLY A 83 16.27 1.61 8.56
CA GLY A 83 16.60 2.71 9.47
C GLY A 83 15.54 3.81 9.42
N GLU A 84 15.32 4.50 10.52
CA GLU A 84 14.17 5.40 10.72
C GLU A 84 14.09 6.52 9.67
N ALA A 85 15.14 7.32 9.53
CA ALA A 85 15.17 8.43 8.59
C ALA A 85 15.10 7.96 7.12
N ALA A 86 15.82 6.89 6.78
CA ALA A 86 15.82 6.33 5.43
C ALA A 86 14.45 5.73 5.07
N ALA A 87 13.81 5.05 6.01
CA ALA A 87 12.48 4.48 5.83
C ALA A 87 11.42 5.58 5.66
N ALA A 88 11.50 6.66 6.45
CA ALA A 88 10.58 7.80 6.32
C ALA A 88 10.65 8.43 4.93
N ALA A 89 11.85 8.81 4.47
CA ALA A 89 12.05 9.37 3.13
C ALA A 89 11.62 8.39 2.01
N SER A 90 11.87 7.10 2.22
CA SER A 90 11.47 6.03 1.31
C SER A 90 9.95 5.87 1.23
N ILE A 91 9.22 6.04 2.33
CA ILE A 91 7.75 6.01 2.35
C ILE A 91 7.19 7.22 1.61
N GLU A 92 7.73 8.42 1.83
CA GLU A 92 7.33 9.64 1.11
C GLU A 92 7.46 9.48 -0.40
N GLU A 93 8.56 8.87 -0.86
CA GLU A 93 8.75 8.59 -2.28
C GLU A 93 7.73 7.59 -2.84
N SER A 94 7.40 6.54 -2.09
CA SER A 94 6.33 5.60 -2.48
C SER A 94 4.98 6.30 -2.58
N LEU A 95 4.66 7.20 -1.65
CA LEU A 95 3.40 7.96 -1.67
C LEU A 95 3.32 8.90 -2.86
N ARG A 96 4.44 9.57 -3.19
CA ARG A 96 4.56 10.40 -4.40
C ARG A 96 4.31 9.57 -5.65
N LYS A 97 4.93 8.38 -5.76
CA LYS A 97 4.73 7.47 -6.91
C LYS A 97 3.31 6.93 -7.01
N LEU A 98 2.72 6.56 -5.87
CA LEU A 98 1.34 6.08 -5.80
C LEU A 98 0.31 7.20 -5.97
N GLY A 99 0.73 8.47 -5.97
CA GLY A 99 -0.16 9.61 -6.14
C GLY A 99 -1.17 9.77 -5.00
N THR A 100 -0.79 9.42 -3.77
CA THR A 100 -1.69 9.45 -2.62
C THR A 100 -0.99 10.05 -1.40
N ASP A 101 -1.73 10.84 -0.62
CA ASP A 101 -1.32 11.43 0.66
C ASP A 101 -1.58 10.49 1.84
N TYR A 102 -2.17 9.34 1.57
CA TYR A 102 -2.72 8.44 2.57
C TYR A 102 -1.62 7.69 3.33
N HIS A 103 -1.12 8.31 4.39
CA HIS A 103 -0.73 7.57 5.57
C HIS A 103 -2.01 7.30 6.37
N ARG A 104 -2.48 6.05 6.49
CA ARG A 104 -3.38 5.76 7.62
C ARG A 104 -2.58 5.95 8.91
N GLU A 105 -2.60 7.14 9.48
CA GLU A 105 -2.02 7.41 10.79
C GLU A 105 -2.75 6.60 11.90
N PRO A 106 -2.10 6.33 13.05
CA PRO A 106 -0.67 6.13 13.26
C PRO A 106 -0.49 4.79 13.97
N ARG A 107 -0.67 3.65 13.28
CA ARG A 107 -0.31 2.34 13.86
C ARG A 107 0.33 1.32 12.94
N CYS A 108 0.38 1.51 11.62
CA CYS A 108 1.06 0.51 10.79
C CYS A 108 1.42 0.99 9.37
N VAL A 109 2.71 1.32 9.16
CA VAL A 109 3.51 0.83 8.02
C VAL A 109 4.91 0.52 8.56
N THR A 110 4.97 -0.37 9.55
CA THR A 110 6.23 -0.98 10.04
C THR A 110 5.95 -2.41 10.53
N GLY A 111 5.18 -3.18 9.74
CA GLY A 111 4.94 -4.60 10.01
C GLY A 111 6.21 -5.45 10.09
N LEU A 112 7.35 -4.96 9.57
CA LEU A 112 8.65 -5.61 9.72
C LEU A 112 9.49 -5.07 10.89
N PHE A 113 9.26 -3.83 11.34
CA PHE A 113 10.06 -3.21 12.41
C PHE A 113 9.41 -3.30 13.80
N ARG A 114 8.07 -3.35 13.87
CA ARG A 114 7.33 -3.36 15.15
C ARG A 114 7.34 -4.73 15.86
N ALA A 115 7.77 -5.79 15.18
CA ALA A 115 7.89 -7.13 15.76
C ALA A 115 9.20 -7.37 16.54
N ILE A 116 10.22 -6.51 16.39
CA ILE A 116 11.58 -6.78 16.91
C ILE A 116 11.95 -5.91 18.12
N ARG A 117 11.32 -4.75 18.36
CA ARG A 117 11.64 -3.92 19.53
C ARG A 117 10.38 -3.44 20.24
N GLY A 118 10.12 -4.01 21.41
CA GLY A 118 9.23 -3.41 22.38
C GLY A 118 9.79 -2.06 22.83
N GLY A 119 9.14 -0.97 22.44
CA GLY A 119 9.53 0.38 22.86
C GLY A 119 8.80 1.44 22.04
N ALA A 120 7.77 2.04 22.63
CA ALA A 120 7.02 3.16 22.07
C ALA A 120 7.39 4.45 22.81
N SER A 121 7.72 5.51 22.08
CA SER A 121 7.37 6.92 22.38
C SER A 121 8.23 7.85 21.52
N GLY A 122 7.62 8.70 20.67
CA GLY A 122 8.37 9.82 20.11
C GLY A 122 7.80 10.53 18.88
N TRP A 123 7.22 9.81 17.91
CA TRP A 123 7.18 10.35 16.53
C TRP A 123 5.83 10.89 16.02
N CYS A 124 4.96 11.37 16.90
CA CYS A 124 3.70 12.02 16.49
C CYS A 124 3.45 13.30 17.31
N ARG A 125 4.12 14.40 16.93
CA ARG A 125 3.67 15.77 17.20
C ARG A 125 4.17 16.73 16.11
N ARG A 126 3.38 16.89 15.04
CA ARG A 126 2.80 18.15 14.53
C ARG A 126 2.31 17.94 13.12
#